data_AF-A0A967RLD9-F1
#
_entry.id   AF-A0A967RLD9-F1
#
_cell.length_a   1.000
_cell.length_b   1.000
_cell.length_c   1.000
_cell.angle_alpha   90.00
_cell.angle_beta   90.00
_cell.angle_gamma   90.00
#
_symmetry.space_group_name_H-M   'P 1'
#
loop_
_entity.id
_entity.type
_entity.pdbx_description
1 polymer ?
#
loop_
_entity_poly.entity_id
_entity_poly.type
_entity_poly.pdbx_seq_one_letter_code
_entity_poly.pdbx_strand_id
1 'polypeptide(L)'
;MMELYGLIFDVDGVIADTEAVNARASIKVFEDLFGVKGVKRRDFEAGLGRGAAEYVKAAAGVHGLELTEEQIEKATQFRQEYFLNILSREPLPPFPGVSELIEKAMQRE
;
A
#
# COMPACT_ATOMS: atom_id res chain seq x y z
N MET A 1 -31.66 26.83 -9.34
CA MET A 1 -30.78 26.41 -8.25
C MET A 1 -29.59 25.72 -8.89
N MET A 2 -28.36 26.12 -8.61
CA MET A 2 -27.20 25.33 -9.04
C MET A 2 -27.19 24.02 -8.24
N GLU A 3 -27.00 22.90 -8.93
CA GLU A 3 -26.82 21.61 -8.27
C GLU A 3 -25.46 21.60 -7.55
N LEU A 4 -25.47 21.16 -6.29
CA LEU A 4 -24.26 20.94 -5.51
C LEU A 4 -23.83 19.49 -5.70
N TYR A 5 -22.58 19.30 -6.13
CA TYR A 5 -21.96 17.98 -6.24
C TYR A 5 -21.04 17.71 -5.06
N GLY A 6 -20.93 16.44 -4.67
CA GLY A 6 -19.95 15.96 -3.69
C GLY A 6 -18.82 15.19 -4.37
N LEU A 7 -17.60 15.32 -3.85
CA LEU A 7 -16.43 14.56 -4.31
C LEU A 7 -16.04 13.51 -3.27
N ILE A 8 -15.88 12.27 -3.72
CA ILE A 8 -15.35 11.16 -2.91
C ILE A 8 -14.04 10.73 -3.58
N PHE A 9 -12.94 10.79 -2.82
CA PHE A 9 -11.61 10.44 -3.32
C PHE A 9 -11.18 9.09 -2.76
N ASP A 10 -10.73 8.22 -3.66
CA ASP A 10 -9.85 7.13 -3.27
C ASP A 10 -8.46 7.70 -2.91
N VAL A 11 -7.64 6.93 -2.20
CA VAL A 11 -6.30 7.37 -1.77
C VAL A 11 -5.23 6.84 -2.71
N ASP A 12 -5.16 5.52 -2.88
CA ASP A 12 -4.06 4.89 -3.60
C ASP A 12 -4.19 5.13 -5.11
N GLY A 13 -3.15 5.66 -5.73
CA GLY A 13 -3.16 6.00 -7.16
C GLY A 13 -4.05 7.21 -7.52
N VAL A 14 -4.72 7.83 -6.54
CA VAL A 14 -5.58 9.02 -6.74
C VAL A 14 -5.09 10.22 -5.95
N ILE A 15 -4.91 10.08 -4.63
CA ILE A 15 -4.34 11.16 -3.80
C ILE A 15 -2.82 11.08 -3.80
N ALA A 16 -2.24 9.89 -3.64
CA ALA A 16 -0.80 9.70 -3.58
C ALA A 16 -0.37 8.30 -4.07
N ASP A 17 0.91 8.15 -4.42
CA ASP A 17 1.51 6.84 -4.73
C ASP A 17 1.84 6.08 -3.44
N THR A 18 0.85 5.33 -2.92
CA THR A 18 1.05 4.53 -1.71
C THR A 18 1.61 3.14 -2.03
N GLU A 19 1.53 2.71 -3.29
CA GLU A 19 1.98 1.40 -3.75
C GLU A 19 3.49 1.20 -3.55
N ALA A 20 4.30 2.23 -3.82
CA ALA A 20 5.73 2.18 -3.59
C ALA A 20 6.08 1.94 -2.10
N VAL A 21 5.35 2.57 -1.19
CA VAL A 21 5.53 2.39 0.26
C VAL A 21 5.07 1.01 0.70
N ASN A 22 3.95 0.53 0.18
CA ASN A 22 3.44 -0.82 0.44
C ASN A 22 4.44 -1.89 0.01
N ALA A 23 5.08 -1.74 -1.16
CA ALA A 23 6.10 -2.65 -1.63
C ALA A 23 7.33 -2.64 -0.70
N ARG A 24 7.83 -1.45 -0.30
CA ARG A 24 8.96 -1.32 0.65
C ARG A 24 8.66 -1.98 1.99
N ALA A 25 7.48 -1.73 2.55
CA ALA A 25 7.04 -2.34 3.80
C ALA A 25 7.00 -3.87 3.68
N SER A 26 6.43 -4.38 2.59
CA SER A 26 6.31 -5.82 2.34
C SER A 26 7.67 -6.51 2.20
N ILE A 27 8.60 -5.91 1.44
CA ILE A 27 9.96 -6.44 1.29
C ILE A 27 10.64 -6.54 2.66
N LYS A 28 10.48 -5.50 3.49
CA LYS A 28 11.06 -5.49 4.84
C LYS A 28 10.46 -6.57 5.74
N VAL A 29 9.15 -6.85 5.64
CA VAL A 29 8.51 -7.96 6.37
C VAL A 29 9.13 -9.31 6.00
N PHE A 30 9.39 -9.55 4.71
CA PHE A 30 10.01 -10.81 4.27
C PHE A 30 11.43 -10.98 4.80
N GLU A 31 12.21 -9.90 4.82
CA GLU A 31 13.55 -9.92 5.40
C GLU A 31 13.50 -10.16 6.92
N ASP A 32 12.63 -9.44 7.64
CA ASP A 32 12.61 -9.47 9.11
C ASP A 32 11.94 -10.74 9.69
N LEU A 33 10.87 -11.25 9.06
CA LEU A 33 10.13 -12.41 9.58
C LEU A 33 10.62 -13.76 9.03
N PHE A 34 11.11 -13.78 7.79
CA PHE A 34 11.44 -15.03 7.09
C PHE A 34 12.91 -15.11 6.67
N GLY A 35 13.70 -14.05 6.89
CA GLY A 35 15.11 -14.01 6.49
C GLY A 35 15.32 -13.99 4.98
N VAL A 36 14.27 -13.76 4.18
CA VAL A 36 14.34 -13.79 2.72
C VAL A 36 14.85 -12.44 2.21
N LYS A 37 16.03 -12.49 1.61
CA LYS A 37 16.67 -11.32 0.99
C LYS A 37 16.47 -11.31 -0.52
N GLY A 38 16.46 -10.12 -1.09
CA GLY A 38 16.35 -9.94 -2.55
C GLY A 38 14.93 -10.01 -3.09
N VAL A 39 13.91 -9.96 -2.22
CA VAL A 39 12.51 -9.78 -2.63
C VAL A 39 12.35 -8.46 -3.37
N LYS A 40 11.66 -8.49 -4.51
CA LYS A 40 11.40 -7.32 -5.37
C LYS A 40 9.91 -7.08 -5.50
N ARG A 41 9.52 -5.84 -5.82
CA ARG A 41 8.11 -5.46 -6.05
C ARG A 41 7.40 -6.40 -7.04
N ARG A 42 8.08 -6.83 -8.10
CA ARG A 42 7.53 -7.75 -9.10
C ARG A 42 7.13 -9.11 -8.55
N ASP A 43 7.76 -9.54 -7.45
CA ASP A 43 7.48 -10.85 -6.86
C ASP A 43 6.07 -10.88 -6.22
N PHE A 44 5.47 -9.71 -5.98
CA PHE A 44 4.13 -9.58 -5.46
C PHE A 44 3.04 -9.39 -6.53
N GLU A 45 3.41 -9.26 -7.82
CA GLU A 45 2.48 -8.87 -8.90
C GLU A 45 1.26 -9.79 -9.01
N ALA A 46 1.45 -11.10 -8.84
CA ALA A 46 0.37 -12.08 -8.92
C ALA A 46 -0.71 -11.89 -7.83
N GLY A 47 -0.38 -11.21 -6.73
CA GLY A 47 -1.27 -10.91 -5.62
C GLY A 47 -1.82 -9.49 -5.59
N LEU A 48 -1.43 -8.62 -6.53
CA LEU A 48 -1.93 -7.23 -6.61
C LEU A 48 -3.46 -7.21 -6.78
N GLY A 49 -4.14 -6.36 -6.00
CA GLY A 49 -5.60 -6.21 -6.04
C GLY A 49 -6.40 -7.37 -5.43
N ARG A 50 -5.75 -8.41 -4.88
CA ARG A 50 -6.41 -9.61 -4.31
C ARG A 50 -6.46 -9.64 -2.78
N GLY A 51 -6.04 -8.55 -2.15
CA GLY A 51 -5.96 -8.43 -0.69
C GLY A 51 -4.58 -8.76 -0.12
N ALA A 52 -4.39 -8.48 1.16
CA ALA A 52 -3.09 -8.54 1.83
C ALA A 52 -2.50 -9.96 1.91
N ALA A 53 -3.33 -10.95 2.24
CA ALA A 53 -2.91 -12.33 2.36
C ALA A 53 -2.42 -12.89 1.01
N GLU A 54 -3.18 -12.67 -0.06
CA GLU A 54 -2.80 -13.11 -1.41
C GLU A 54 -1.56 -12.38 -1.93
N TYR A 55 -1.36 -11.13 -1.54
CA TYR A 55 -0.13 -10.38 -1.81
C TYR A 55 1.09 -11.03 -1.15
N VAL A 56 0.99 -11.41 0.13
CA VAL A 56 2.06 -12.11 0.85
C VAL A 56 2.31 -13.50 0.25
N LYS A 57 1.25 -14.28 -0.03
CA LYS A 57 1.37 -15.61 -0.65
C LYS A 57 2.06 -15.56 -2.01
N ALA A 58 1.77 -14.54 -2.83
CA ALA A 58 2.38 -14.38 -4.14
C ALA A 58 3.92 -14.28 -4.05
N ALA A 59 4.43 -13.39 -3.19
CA ALA A 59 5.87 -13.26 -3.00
C ALA A 59 6.47 -14.50 -2.33
N ALA A 60 5.79 -15.11 -1.36
CA ALA A 60 6.26 -16.35 -0.73
C ALA A 60 6.46 -17.47 -1.77
N GLY A 61 5.50 -17.65 -2.67
CA GLY A 61 5.58 -18.65 -3.75
C GLY A 61 6.76 -18.44 -4.70
N VAL A 62 7.06 -17.18 -5.07
CA VAL A 62 8.24 -16.85 -5.91
C VAL A 62 9.55 -17.27 -5.25
N HIS A 63 9.62 -17.18 -3.91
CA HIS A 63 10.80 -17.52 -3.12
C HIS A 63 10.76 -18.96 -2.55
N GLY A 64 9.81 -19.80 -2.99
CA GLY A 64 9.70 -21.19 -2.56
C GLY A 64 9.31 -21.37 -1.09
N LEU A 65 8.67 -20.37 -0.48
CA LEU A 65 8.16 -20.43 0.88
C LEU A 65 6.70 -20.87 0.90
N GLU A 66 6.42 -21.96 1.62
CA GLU A 66 5.08 -22.33 2.02
C GLU A 66 4.82 -21.77 3.42
N LEU A 67 4.03 -20.70 3.49
CA LEU A 67 3.68 -20.05 4.76
C LEU A 67 2.44 -20.70 5.37
N THR A 68 2.44 -20.87 6.69
CA THR A 68 1.22 -21.22 7.43
C THR A 68 0.26 -20.04 7.48
N GLU A 69 -1.03 -20.29 7.74
CA GLU A 69 -2.02 -19.23 7.93
C GLU A 69 -1.61 -18.22 9.03
N GLU A 70 -1.04 -18.71 10.13
CA GLU A 70 -0.52 -17.86 11.21
C GLU A 70 0.63 -16.96 10.73
N GLN A 71 1.53 -17.48 9.90
CA GLN A 71 2.62 -16.70 9.32
C GLN A 71 2.09 -15.65 8.32
N ILE A 72 1.06 -15.97 7.54
CA ILE A 72 0.42 -15.05 6.61
C ILE A 72 -0.28 -13.92 7.35
N GLU A 73 -1.02 -14.24 8.41
CA GLU A 73 -1.69 -13.26 9.27
C GLU A 73 -0.67 -12.33 9.93
N LYS A 74 0.38 -12.89 10.53
CA LYS A 74 1.46 -12.11 11.15
C LYS A 74 2.18 -11.23 10.14
N ALA A 75 2.50 -11.73 8.95
CA ALA A 75 3.13 -10.94 7.89
C ALA A 75 2.22 -9.80 7.42
N THR A 76 0.91 -10.05 7.31
CA THR A 76 -0.09 -9.04 6.95
C THR A 76 -0.15 -7.92 7.98
N GLN A 77 -0.15 -8.26 9.28
CA GLN A 77 -0.13 -7.29 10.36
C GLN A 77 1.16 -6.45 10.36
N PHE A 78 2.32 -7.10 10.32
CA PHE A 78 3.62 -6.41 10.31
C PHE A 78 3.75 -5.49 9.09
N ARG A 79 3.20 -5.89 7.95
CA ARG A 79 3.18 -5.05 6.75
C ARG A 79 2.43 -3.74 7.00
N GLN A 80 1.26 -3.80 7.63
CA GLN A 80 0.48 -2.61 7.97
C GLN A 80 1.24 -1.72 8.96
N GLU A 81 1.86 -2.30 9.99
CA GLU A 81 2.66 -1.55 10.96
C GLU A 81 3.86 -0.88 10.29
N TYR A 82 4.58 -1.57 9.42
CA TYR A 82 5.73 -1.03 8.70
C TYR A 82 5.31 0.06 7.71
N PHE A 83 4.19 -0.14 7.01
CA PHE A 83 3.62 0.86 6.12
C PHE A 83 3.31 2.18 6.87
N LEU A 84 2.60 2.10 8.00
CA LEU A 84 2.28 3.27 8.83
C LEU A 84 3.54 3.92 9.43
N ASN A 85 4.50 3.10 9.87
CA ASN A 85 5.76 3.60 10.40
C ASN A 85 6.60 4.33 9.33
N ILE A 86 6.59 3.84 8.08
CA ILE A 86 7.24 4.53 6.97
C ILE A 86 6.53 5.85 6.69
N LEU A 87 5.20 5.84 6.53
CA LEU A 87 4.42 7.06 6.24
C LEU A 87 4.51 8.14 7.32
N SER A 88 4.60 7.76 8.60
CA SER A 88 4.73 8.74 9.69
C SER A 88 6.07 9.47 9.69
N ARG A 89 7.11 8.88 9.08
CA ARG A 89 8.45 9.47 8.95
C ARG A 89 8.68 10.11 7.59
N GLU A 90 8.10 9.51 6.55
CA GLU A 90 8.20 9.89 5.15
C GLU A 90 6.78 10.08 4.58
N PRO A 91 6.10 11.19 4.92
CA PRO A 91 4.77 11.47 4.37
C PRO A 91 4.85 11.64 2.85
N LEU A 92 3.86 11.07 2.15
CA LEU A 92 3.79 11.15 0.70
C LEU A 92 3.23 12.51 0.26
N PRO A 93 3.84 13.17 -0.75
CA PRO A 93 3.22 14.32 -1.37
C PRO A 93 1.96 13.87 -2.12
N PRO A 94 0.92 14.71 -2.18
CA PRO A 94 -0.21 14.45 -3.05
C PRO A 94 0.21 14.51 -4.52
N PHE A 95 -0.51 13.82 -5.41
CA PHE A 95 -0.29 13.95 -6.85
C PHE A 95 -0.53 15.39 -7.33
N PRO A 96 0.13 15.81 -8.42
CA PRO A 96 -0.07 17.14 -9.00
C PRO A 96 -1.55 17.44 -9.24
N GLY A 97 -2.03 18.59 -8.74
CA GLY A 97 -3.41 19.05 -8.91
C GLY A 97 -4.41 18.53 -7.87
N VAL A 98 -4.07 17.53 -7.05
CA VAL A 98 -4.99 16.99 -6.03
C VAL A 98 -5.32 18.06 -4.98
N SER A 99 -4.31 18.71 -4.39
CA SER A 99 -4.53 19.78 -3.40
C SER A 99 -5.33 20.95 -4.00
N GLU A 100 -5.00 21.36 -5.23
CA GLU A 100 -5.71 22.43 -5.93
C GLU A 100 -7.19 22.08 -6.19
N LEU A 101 -7.47 20.83 -6.59
CA LEU A 101 -8.83 20.34 -6.82
C LEU A 101 -9.65 20.37 -5.52
N ILE A 102 -9.08 19.88 -4.42
CA ILE A 102 -9.74 19.88 -3.10
C ILE A 102 -10.00 21.32 -2.64
N GLU A 103 -9.01 22.20 -2.75
CA GLU A 103 -9.15 23.61 -2.38
C GLU A 103 -10.25 24.31 -3.18
N LYS A 104 -10.30 24.09 -4.50
CA LYS A 104 -11.35 24.64 -5.37
C LYS A 104 -12.74 24.08 -5.03
N ALA A 105 -12.84 22.80 -4.71
CA ALA A 105 -14.11 22.19 -4.32
C ALA A 105 -14.62 22.68 -2.95
N MET A 106 -13.72 23.15 -2.07
CA MET A 106 -14.07 23.70 -0.76
C MET A 106 -14.48 25.18 -0.80
N GLN A 107 -14.12 25.91 -1.86
CA GLN A 107 -14.55 27.30 -2.03
C GLN A 107 -16.06 27.32 -2.30
N ARG A 108 -16.80 28.04 -1.45
CA ARG A 108 -18.19 28.40 -1.74
C ARG A 108 -18.18 29.63 -2.65
N GLU A 109 -19.05 29.64 -3.65
CA GLU A 109 -19.37 30.85 -4.44
C GLU A 109 -19.83 32.01 -3.55
#